data_AF-A0A483A416-F1
#
_entry.id   AF-A0A483A416-F1
#
_cell.length_a   1.000
_cell.length_b   1.000
_cell.length_c   1.000
_cell.angle_alpha   90.00
_cell.angle_beta   90.00
_cell.angle_gamma   90.00
#
_symmetry.space_group_name_H-M   'P 1'
#
loop_
_entity.id
_entity.type
_entity.pdbx_description
1 polymer ?
#
loop_
_entity_poly.entity_id
_entity_poly.type
_entity_poly.pdbx_seq_one_letter_code
_entity_poly.pdbx_strand_id
1 'polypeptide(L)'
;MKIEKLILSNFRSYSEEISIDFNDLNVFVGKNDIGKSTILEALDIFFNEGKGIIKMDKDDVNKKSKEDGNTEINIGVVFGDLPAELTIDATNPTRLEDEYLLNSDGKLTILKKYSNAGKEKVYVKAYHPTNTACSELLLKKTS
;
A
#
# COMPACT_ATOMS: atom_id res chain seq x y z
N MET A 1 10.14 10.51 -8.15
CA MET A 1 9.13 9.58 -7.63
C MET A 1 7.96 10.35 -7.07
N LYS A 2 6.75 10.04 -7.54
CA LYS A 2 5.50 10.68 -7.13
C LYS A 2 4.42 9.65 -6.82
N ILE A 3 3.45 10.04 -6.00
CA ILE A 3 2.24 9.24 -5.76
C ILE A 3 1.36 9.34 -7.01
N GLU A 4 1.01 8.21 -7.61
CA GLU A 4 0.05 8.15 -8.72
C GLU A 4 -1.32 7.63 -8.28
N LYS A 5 -1.38 6.79 -7.24
CA LYS A 5 -2.64 6.19 -6.78
C LYS A 5 -2.60 5.80 -5.32
N LEU A 6 -3.70 6.01 -4.61
CA LEU A 6 -4.01 5.38 -3.33
C LEU A 6 -4.99 4.24 -3.57
N ILE A 7 -4.72 3.08 -2.99
CA ILE A 7 -5.61 1.92 -2.91
C ILE A 7 -6.01 1.79 -1.45
N LEU A 8 -7.30 1.72 -1.15
CA LEU A 8 -7.78 1.70 0.23
C LEU A 8 -8.93 0.71 0.36
N SER A 9 -8.86 -0.18 1.33
CA SER A 9 -9.97 -1.08 1.66
C SER A 9 -10.09 -1.33 3.15
N ASN A 10 -11.31 -1.60 3.60
CA ASN A 10 -11.67 -1.91 4.98
C ASN A 10 -11.24 -0.84 6.01
N PHE A 11 -11.19 0.43 5.62
CA PHE A 11 -10.78 1.55 6.47
C PHE A 11 -11.92 2.55 6.65
N ARG A 12 -12.44 2.65 7.87
CA ARG A 12 -13.54 3.52 8.28
C ARG A 12 -14.76 3.38 7.37
N SER A 13 -15.14 4.43 6.65
CA SER A 13 -16.30 4.43 5.73
C SER A 13 -16.08 3.61 4.46
N TYR A 14 -14.84 3.25 4.13
CA TYR A 14 -14.49 2.47 2.94
C TYR A 14 -14.46 0.97 3.27
N SER A 15 -15.57 0.26 3.07
CA SER A 15 -15.62 -1.20 3.25
C SER A 15 -14.90 -1.93 2.11
N GLU A 16 -15.29 -1.61 0.88
CA GLU A 16 -14.73 -2.19 -0.34
C GLU A 16 -13.42 -1.50 -0.74
N GLU A 17 -12.66 -2.17 -1.61
CA GLU A 17 -11.49 -1.56 -2.22
C GLU A 17 -11.87 -0.42 -3.16
N ILE A 18 -11.25 0.73 -2.93
CA ILE A 18 -11.30 1.88 -3.83
C ILE A 18 -9.90 2.24 -4.31
N SER A 19 -9.84 2.86 -5.48
CA SER A 19 -8.63 3.44 -6.04
C SER A 19 -8.85 4.92 -6.31
N ILE A 20 -7.91 5.76 -5.89
CA ILE A 20 -7.94 7.21 -6.08
C ILE A 20 -6.67 7.60 -6.82
N ASP A 21 -6.81 8.10 -8.04
CA ASP A 21 -5.69 8.60 -8.84
C ASP A 21 -5.25 9.99 -8.34
N PHE A 22 -3.94 10.23 -8.36
CA PHE A 22 -3.32 11.48 -7.95
C PHE A 22 -2.67 12.17 -9.15
N ASN A 23 -2.95 13.46 -9.29
CA ASN A 23 -2.30 14.39 -10.22
C ASN A 23 -1.39 15.36 -9.45
N ASP A 24 -0.81 16.34 -10.15
CA ASP A 24 0.05 17.36 -9.52
C ASP A 24 -0.72 18.25 -8.52
N LEU A 25 -2.03 18.43 -8.73
CA LEU A 25 -2.94 19.08 -7.79
C LEU A 25 -4.20 18.23 -7.63
N ASN A 26 -4.54 17.89 -6.38
CA ASN A 26 -5.72 17.10 -6.03
C ASN A 26 -6.61 17.89 -5.07
N VAL A 27 -7.89 18.02 -5.39
CA VAL A 27 -8.86 18.75 -4.58
C VAL A 27 -10.00 17.83 -4.20
N PHE A 28 -10.13 17.51 -2.91
CA PHE A 28 -11.21 16.68 -2.38
C PHE A 28 -12.37 17.55 -1.89
N VAL A 29 -13.52 17.47 -2.58
CA VAL A 29 -14.73 18.25 -2.27
C VAL A 29 -15.88 17.31 -1.87
N GLY A 30 -16.72 17.75 -0.94
CA GLY A 30 -17.89 16.98 -0.49
C GLY A 30 -18.32 17.38 0.92
N LYS A 31 -19.46 16.86 1.37
CA LYS A 31 -20.00 17.10 2.72
C LYS A 31 -19.03 16.64 3.81
N ASN A 32 -19.17 17.18 5.02
CA ASN A 32 -18.40 16.71 6.17
C ASN A 32 -18.67 15.23 6.42
N ASP A 33 -17.65 14.55 6.96
CA ASP A 33 -17.72 13.15 7.39
C ASP A 33 -18.00 12.11 6.30
N ILE A 34 -17.91 12.49 5.01
CA ILE A 34 -18.04 11.57 3.88
C ILE A 34 -16.75 10.78 3.57
N GLY A 35 -15.69 10.94 4.37
CA GLY A 35 -14.41 10.24 4.19
C GLY A 35 -13.32 11.02 3.45
N LYS A 36 -13.46 12.35 3.28
CA LYS A 36 -12.41 13.19 2.65
C LYS A 36 -11.12 13.20 3.45
N SER A 37 -11.20 13.51 4.75
CA SER A 37 -10.03 13.52 5.64
C SER A 37 -9.41 12.12 5.74
N THR A 38 -10.25 11.07 5.72
CA THR A 38 -9.83 9.67 5.75
C THR A 38 -8.82 9.32 4.65
N ILE A 39 -8.91 9.93 3.47
CA ILE A 39 -7.93 9.73 2.37
C ILE A 39 -6.56 10.26 2.79
N LEU A 40 -6.51 11.47 3.35
CA LEU A 40 -5.26 12.11 3.80
C LEU A 40 -4.68 11.39 5.02
N GLU A 41 -5.55 10.94 5.93
CA GLU A 41 -5.17 10.20 7.13
C GLU A 41 -4.62 8.81 6.79
N ALA A 42 -5.18 8.13 5.78
CA ALA A 42 -4.63 6.86 5.28
C ALA A 42 -3.20 7.06 4.72
N LEU A 43 -2.95 8.16 4.01
CA LEU A 43 -1.61 8.51 3.54
C LEU A 43 -0.66 8.80 4.71
N ASP A 44 -1.09 9.54 5.73
CA ASP A 44 -0.28 9.79 6.95
C ASP A 44 0.13 8.47 7.62
N ILE A 45 -0.83 7.57 7.83
CA ILE A 45 -0.60 6.23 8.40
C ILE A 45 0.38 5.44 7.53
N PHE A 46 0.20 5.48 6.21
CA PHE A 46 1.04 4.76 5.27
C PHE A 46 2.50 5.20 5.33
N PHE A 47 2.78 6.50 5.29
CA PHE A 47 4.15 7.02 5.24
C PHE A 47 4.83 7.05 6.61
N ASN A 48 4.10 7.31 7.69
CA ASN A 48 4.67 7.53 9.01
C ASN A 48 4.64 6.30 9.93
N GLU A 49 4.32 5.11 9.42
CA GLU A 49 4.29 3.85 10.20
C GLU A 49 3.42 3.95 11.47
N GLY A 50 2.32 4.69 11.40
CA GLY A 50 1.46 4.96 12.57
C GLY A 50 2.11 5.78 13.70
N LYS A 51 3.33 6.30 13.49
CA LYS A 51 4.03 7.25 14.37
C LYS A 51 3.76 8.70 13.99
N GLY A 52 2.96 8.92 12.95
CA GLY A 52 2.52 10.24 12.51
C GLY A 52 1.55 10.90 13.49
N ILE A 53 0.90 11.96 13.00
CA ILE A 53 -0.13 12.66 13.78
C ILE A 53 -1.34 11.73 13.94
N ILE A 54 -1.64 10.96 12.90
CA ILE A 54 -2.72 9.99 12.90
C ILE A 54 -2.19 8.63 13.37
N LYS A 55 -2.81 8.13 14.42
CA LYS A 55 -2.57 6.79 14.96
C LYS A 55 -3.74 5.90 14.60
N MET A 56 -3.43 4.70 14.12
CA MET A 56 -4.45 3.70 13.81
C MET A 56 -5.08 3.17 15.10
N ASP A 57 -6.39 3.03 15.10
CA ASP A 57 -7.18 2.44 16.18
C ASP A 57 -7.98 1.22 15.69
N LYS A 58 -8.36 0.31 16.60
CA LYS A 58 -9.20 -0.86 16.28
C LYS A 58 -10.59 -0.50 15.75
N ASP A 59 -11.04 0.72 16.01
CA ASP A 59 -12.28 1.27 15.48
C ASP A 59 -12.13 1.90 14.09
N ASP A 60 -10.90 1.98 13.56
CA ASP A 60 -10.66 2.35 12.16
C ASP A 60 -10.98 1.22 11.17
N VAL A 61 -11.11 -0.02 11.64
CA VAL A 61 -11.63 -1.12 10.81
C VAL A 61 -13.09 -0.81 10.45
N ASN A 62 -13.48 -0.97 9.18
CA ASN A 62 -14.87 -0.78 8.80
C ASN A 62 -15.80 -1.67 9.64
N LYS A 63 -16.86 -1.07 10.19
CA LYS A 63 -17.75 -1.76 11.15
C LYS A 63 -18.44 -2.97 10.54
N LYS A 64 -18.92 -2.86 9.30
CA LYS A 64 -19.59 -3.96 8.60
C LYS A 64 -18.60 -5.08 8.30
N SER A 65 -17.43 -4.76 7.76
CA SER A 65 -16.38 -5.75 7.51
C SER A 65 -15.95 -6.46 8.81
N LYS A 66 -15.87 -5.74 9.93
CA LYS A 66 -15.55 -6.29 11.24
C LYS A 66 -16.63 -7.27 11.73
N GLU A 67 -17.91 -6.94 11.53
CA GLU A 67 -19.04 -7.84 11.81
C GLU A 67 -18.98 -9.11 10.94
N ASP A 68 -18.55 -8.97 9.68
CA ASP A 68 -18.35 -10.08 8.73
C ASP A 68 -17.03 -10.87 9.00
N GLY A 69 -16.30 -10.54 10.08
CA GLY A 69 -15.06 -11.21 10.48
C GLY A 69 -13.80 -10.75 9.73
N ASN A 70 -13.91 -9.79 8.82
CA ASN A 70 -12.78 -9.19 8.12
C ASN A 70 -12.23 -7.97 8.88
N THR A 71 -11.10 -8.17 9.55
CA THR A 71 -10.41 -7.11 10.32
C THR A 71 -9.15 -6.59 9.67
N GLU A 72 -8.87 -6.98 8.41
CA GLU A 72 -7.65 -6.57 7.71
C GLU A 72 -7.89 -5.27 6.94
N ILE A 73 -7.27 -4.17 7.40
CA ILE A 73 -7.19 -2.91 6.67
C ILE A 73 -6.09 -3.02 5.62
N ASN A 74 -6.34 -2.55 4.41
CA ASN A 74 -5.32 -2.46 3.37
C ASN A 74 -5.17 -1.00 2.92
N ILE A 75 -3.93 -0.50 2.98
CA ILE A 75 -3.55 0.81 2.44
C ILE A 75 -2.41 0.58 1.46
N GLY A 76 -2.65 0.90 0.20
CA GLY A 76 -1.71 0.74 -0.90
C GLY A 76 -1.38 2.05 -1.56
N VAL A 77 -0.12 2.23 -1.95
CA VAL A 77 0.29 3.40 -2.74
C VAL A 77 1.03 2.92 -3.98
N VAL A 78 0.62 3.45 -5.13
CA VAL A 78 1.32 3.26 -6.41
C VAL A 78 2.18 4.49 -6.66
N PHE A 79 3.45 4.25 -6.92
CA PHE A 79 4.44 5.26 -7.21
C PHE A 79 4.83 5.21 -8.68
N GLY A 80 4.87 6.38 -9.30
CA GLY A 80 5.44 6.60 -10.63
C GLY A 80 6.61 7.56 -10.59
N ASP A 81 7.08 7.95 -11.78
CA ASP A 81 8.29 8.77 -11.93
C ASP A 81 9.48 8.18 -11.16
N LEU A 82 9.72 6.89 -11.37
CA LEU A 82 10.70 6.13 -10.63
C LEU A 82 12.11 6.50 -11.11
N PRO A 83 13.11 6.55 -10.21
CA PRO A 83 14.49 6.78 -10.62
C PRO A 83 14.95 5.65 -11.56
N ALA A 84 15.80 6.00 -12.54
CA ALA A 84 16.29 5.04 -13.53
C ALA A 84 17.12 3.91 -12.90
N GLU A 85 17.87 4.23 -11.83
CA GLU A 85 18.68 3.32 -11.03
C GLU A 85 18.43 3.58 -9.55
N LEU A 86 18.55 2.54 -8.74
CA LEU A 86 18.45 2.58 -7.28
C LEU A 86 19.55 1.71 -6.67
N THR A 87 20.21 2.24 -5.64
CA THR A 87 21.25 1.51 -4.90
C THR A 87 20.61 0.87 -3.67
N ILE A 88 20.31 -0.44 -3.73
CA ILE A 88 19.63 -1.18 -2.65
C ILE A 88 20.64 -1.63 -1.57
N ASP A 89 21.81 -2.11 -1.99
CA ASP A 89 22.99 -2.28 -1.13
C ASP A 89 24.03 -1.23 -1.54
N ALA A 90 24.88 -0.79 -0.60
CA ALA A 90 25.81 0.33 -0.78
C ALA A 90 26.80 0.19 -1.96
N THR A 91 26.83 -0.95 -2.64
CA THR A 91 27.82 -1.30 -3.67
C THR A 91 27.23 -1.71 -5.01
N ASN A 92 25.93 -2.03 -5.09
CA ASN A 92 25.31 -2.53 -6.32
C ASN A 92 24.12 -1.64 -6.77
N PRO A 93 24.33 -0.77 -7.78
CA PRO A 93 23.22 -0.11 -8.45
C PRO A 93 22.39 -1.16 -9.20
N THR A 94 21.07 -1.07 -9.10
CA THR A 94 20.12 -1.93 -9.83
C THR A 94 18.92 -1.13 -10.32
N ARG A 95 18.04 -1.73 -11.12
CA ARG A 95 16.82 -1.10 -11.63
C ARG A 95 15.62 -1.89 -11.13
N LEU A 96 14.56 -1.19 -10.70
CA LEU A 96 13.37 -1.85 -10.16
C LEU A 96 12.70 -2.82 -11.15
N GLU A 97 12.84 -2.53 -12.46
CA GLU A 97 12.36 -3.41 -13.53
C GLU A 97 13.18 -4.71 -13.63
N ASP A 98 14.51 -4.62 -13.54
CA ASP A 98 15.43 -5.76 -13.64
C ASP A 98 15.26 -6.70 -12.44
N GLU A 99 14.88 -6.14 -11.29
CA GLU A 99 14.55 -6.87 -10.05
C GLU A 99 13.08 -7.37 -10.02
N TYR A 100 12.31 -7.18 -11.09
CA TYR A 100 10.89 -7.56 -11.19
C TYR A 100 10.02 -7.03 -10.02
N LEU A 101 10.29 -5.80 -9.58
CA LEU A 101 9.57 -5.14 -8.47
C LEU A 101 8.42 -4.23 -8.94
N LEU A 102 8.25 -4.07 -10.25
CA LEU A 102 7.20 -3.24 -10.84
C LEU A 102 5.94 -4.05 -11.16
N ASN A 103 4.78 -3.40 -11.10
CA ASN A 103 3.52 -3.96 -11.55
C ASN A 103 3.44 -4.02 -13.09
N SER A 104 2.34 -4.51 -13.64
CA SER A 104 2.12 -4.63 -15.09
C SER A 104 2.16 -3.29 -15.84
N ASP A 105 1.98 -2.18 -15.14
CA ASP A 105 1.97 -0.83 -15.69
C ASP A 105 3.36 -0.15 -15.58
N GLY A 106 4.39 -0.89 -15.15
CA GLY A 106 5.73 -0.36 -14.93
C GLY A 106 5.82 0.58 -13.72
N LYS A 107 4.93 0.43 -12.74
CA LYS A 107 4.88 1.27 -11.53
C LYS A 107 5.21 0.46 -10.28
N LEU A 108 5.72 1.13 -9.25
CA LEU A 108 6.01 0.49 -7.96
C LEU A 108 4.74 0.52 -7.10
N THR A 109 4.20 -0.65 -6.74
CA THR A 109 3.02 -0.75 -5.87
C THR A 109 3.41 -1.32 -4.52
N ILE A 110 3.26 -0.52 -3.47
CA ILE A 110 3.51 -0.94 -2.08
C ILE A 110 2.18 -1.08 -1.37
N LEU A 111 1.94 -2.24 -0.75
CA LEU A 111 0.75 -2.52 0.04
C LEU A 111 1.13 -2.70 1.50
N LYS A 112 0.45 -1.99 2.40
CA LYS A 112 0.52 -2.19 3.85
C LYS A 112 -0.79 -2.79 4.34
N LYS A 113 -0.69 -3.94 5.00
CA LYS A 113 -1.81 -4.65 5.60
C LYS A 113 -1.75 -4.56 7.10
N TYR A 114 -2.88 -4.25 7.74
CA TYR A 114 -2.97 -4.06 9.18
C TYR A 114 -4.08 -4.96 9.72
N SER A 115 -3.69 -6.12 10.27
CA SER A 115 -4.63 -7.05 10.90
C SER A 115 -5.11 -6.45 12.21
N ASN A 116 -6.42 -6.21 12.34
CA ASN A 116 -7.06 -5.61 13.52
C ASN A 116 -6.40 -4.31 13.97
N ALA A 117 -6.09 -3.42 13.02
CA ALA A 117 -5.37 -2.15 13.25
C ALA A 117 -4.01 -2.31 13.98
N GLY A 118 -3.40 -3.49 13.88
CA GLY A 118 -2.11 -3.79 14.48
C GLY A 118 -0.93 -3.29 13.64
N LYS A 119 0.24 -3.91 13.86
CA LYS A 119 1.47 -3.59 13.11
C LYS A 119 1.31 -3.91 11.63
N GLU A 120 1.86 -3.05 10.78
CA GLU A 120 1.87 -3.22 9.34
C GLU A 120 2.67 -4.45 8.90
N LYS A 121 2.12 -5.15 7.92
CA LYS A 121 2.87 -6.06 7.04
C LYS A 121 3.00 -5.38 5.69
N VAL A 122 4.23 -5.23 5.22
CA VAL A 122 4.55 -4.52 3.97
C VAL A 122 4.77 -5.53 2.85
N TYR A 123 4.17 -5.26 1.69
CA TYR A 123 4.25 -6.09 0.49
C TYR A 123 4.55 -5.23 -0.73
N VAL A 124 5.21 -5.82 -1.71
CA VAL A 124 5.33 -5.27 -3.07
C VAL A 124 4.38 -6.05 -3.97
N LYS A 125 3.47 -5.37 -4.66
CA LYS A 125 2.60 -5.97 -5.68
C LYS A 125 3.25 -5.78 -7.05
N ALA A 126 4.05 -6.76 -7.45
CA ALA A 126 4.80 -6.73 -8.69
C ALA A 126 4.32 -7.79 -9.69
N TYR A 127 4.61 -7.56 -10.96
CA TYR A 127 4.45 -8.51 -12.06
C TYR A 127 5.70 -9.40 -12.14
N HIS A 128 5.92 -10.18 -11.10
CA HIS A 128 7.06 -11.09 -11.01
C HIS A 128 6.77 -12.39 -11.76
N PRO A 129 7.73 -12.96 -12.50
CA PRO A 129 7.58 -14.28 -13.11
C PRO A 129 7.34 -15.32 -12.01
N THR A 130 6.17 -15.95 -12.02
CA THR A 130 5.82 -16.99 -11.06
C THR A 130 5.79 -18.34 -11.75
N ASN A 131 6.43 -19.33 -11.15
CA ASN A 131 6.30 -20.72 -11.54
C ASN A 131 5.76 -21.47 -10.33
N THR A 132 4.65 -22.20 -10.50
CA THR A 132 4.00 -22.95 -9.42
C THR A 132 4.94 -23.97 -8.78
N ALA A 133 5.89 -24.53 -9.53
CA ALA A 133 6.91 -25.44 -9.00
C ALA A 133 7.95 -24.74 -8.09
N CYS A 134 8.02 -23.40 -8.13
CA CYS A 134 9.00 -22.58 -7.43
C CYS A 134 8.34 -21.61 -6.42
N SER A 135 7.05 -21.74 -6.12
CA SER A 135 6.31 -20.80 -5.26
C SER A 135 6.89 -20.64 -3.85
N GLU A 136 7.58 -21.68 -3.35
CA GLU A 136 8.22 -21.67 -2.04
C GLU A 136 9.71 -21.32 -2.08
N LEU A 137 10.30 -21.12 -3.27
CA LEU A 137 11.75 -20.97 -3.41
C LEU A 137 12.29 -19.79 -2.60
N LEU A 138 11.57 -18.66 -2.61
CA LEU A 138 11.92 -17.44 -1.86
C LEU A 138 11.77 -17.60 -0.34
N LEU A 139 11.06 -18.63 0.13
CA LEU A 139 10.87 -18.94 1.55
C LEU A 139 11.92 -19.93 2.07
N LYS A 140 12.65 -20.60 1.18
CA LYS A 140 13.69 -21.54 1.56
C LYS A 140 14.93 -20.78 2.03
N LYS A 141 15.40 -21.08 3.23
CA LYS A 141 16.72 -20.64 3.70
C LYS A 141 17.78 -21.54 3.09
N THR A 142 18.85 -20.94 2.58
CA THR A 142 20.07 -21.67 2.23
C THR A 142 20.59 -22.34 3.51
N SER A 143 20.59 -23.68 3.52
CA SER A 143 21.19 -24.47 4.61
C SER A 143 22.69 -24.59 4.39
#